data_AF-A0A7Y1SV07-F1
#
_entry.id   AF-A0A7Y1SV07-F1
#
_cell.length_a   1.000
_cell.length_b   1.000
_cell.length_c   1.000
_cell.angle_alpha   90.00
_cell.angle_beta   90.00
_cell.angle_gamma   90.00
#
_symmetry.space_group_name_H-M   'P 1'
#
loop_
_entity.id
_entity.type
_entity.pdbx_description
1 polymer ?
#
loop_
_entity_poly.entity_id
_entity_poly.type
_entity_poly.pdbx_seq_one_letter_code
_entity_poly.pdbx_strand_id
1 'polypeptide(L)' 'MAPTMTLEVDIEFERSDFALRVQTAIGPETVAVVGPNGAGKSTLLRCIAGLEPEARGQIVFDGRPWLRGGVSV' A
#
# COMPACT_ATOMS: atom_id res chain seq x y z
N MET A 1 12.61 -5.16 24.74
CA MET A 1 12.87 -5.06 23.29
C MET A 1 11.58 -4.55 22.67
N ALA A 2 11.55 -3.31 22.15
CA ALA A 2 10.33 -2.78 21.55
C ALA A 2 9.98 -3.62 20.30
N PRO A 3 8.70 -3.89 20.01
CA PRO A 3 8.33 -4.49 18.74
C PRO A 3 8.76 -3.53 17.62
N THR A 4 9.63 -4.00 16.72
CA THR A 4 10.02 -3.25 15.51
C THR A 4 8.89 -3.42 14.49
N MET A 5 7.78 -2.72 14.72
CA MET A 5 6.66 -2.73 13.79
C MET A 5 7.05 -1.98 12.53
N THR A 6 7.10 -2.65 11.38
CA THR A 6 7.48 -2.07 10.10
C THR A 6 6.49 -2.49 9.02
N LEU A 7 5.96 -1.52 8.29
CA LEU A 7 5.14 -1.71 7.11
C LEU A 7 5.91 -1.26 5.88
N GLU A 8 6.33 -2.21 5.06
CA GLU A 8 6.93 -1.97 3.76
C GLU A 8 5.84 -2.06 2.69
N VAL A 9 5.73 -1.03 1.86
CA VAL A 9 4.73 -0.90 0.81
C VAL A 9 5.47 -0.65 -0.50
N ASP A 10 5.36 -1.59 -1.43
CA ASP A 10 5.75 -1.42 -2.84
C ASP A 10 4.56 -1.85 -3.69
N ILE A 11 3.71 -0.89 -4.05
CA ILE A 11 2.50 -1.17 -4.80
C ILE A 11 2.34 -0.25 -6.01
N GLU A 12 1.68 -0.81 -7.01
CA GLU A 12 1.23 -0.11 -8.21
C GLU A 12 -0.25 -0.40 -8.42
N PHE A 13 -0.99 0.62 -8.82
CA PHE A 13 -2.39 0.52 -9.19
C PHE A 13 -2.65 1.41 -10.40
N GLU A 14 -3.36 0.90 -11.39
CA GLU A 14 -3.67 1.61 -12.61
C GLU A 14 -5.12 1.37 -13.04
N ARG A 15 -5.78 2.45 -13.47
CA ARG A 15 -7.08 2.46 -14.14
C ARG A 15 -7.05 3.50 -15.26
N SER A 16 -8.07 3.52 -16.11
CA SER A 16 -8.12 4.29 -17.36
C SER A 16 -7.65 5.74 -17.31
N ASP A 17 -7.85 6.45 -16.20
CA ASP A 17 -7.54 7.89 -16.03
C ASP A 17 -6.58 8.18 -14.87
N PHE A 18 -6.04 7.16 -14.20
CA PHE A 18 -5.35 7.33 -12.94
C PHE A 18 -4.36 6.18 -12.68
N ALA A 19 -3.14 6.55 -12.29
CA ALA A 19 -2.11 5.63 -11.85
C ALA A 19 -1.57 6.07 -10.47
N LEU A 20 -1.27 5.07 -9.64
CA LEU A 20 -0.71 5.22 -8.31
C LEU A 20 0.48 4.28 -8.19
N ARG A 21 1.65 4.82 -7.79
CA ARG A 21 2.81 4.03 -7.39
C ARG A 21 3.31 4.54 -6.05
N VAL A 22 3.48 3.63 -5.10
CA VAL A 22 3.95 3.97 -3.75
C VAL A 22 5.03 2.97 -3.34
N GLN A 23 6.18 3.52 -2.96
CA GLN A 23 7.33 2.79 -2.44
C GLN A 23 7.78 3.46 -1.15
N THR A 24 7.51 2.83 -0.01
CA THR A 24 7.85 3.38 1.31
C THR A 24 7.99 2.30 2.37
N ALA A 25 8.73 2.60 3.43
CA ALA A 25 8.73 1.85 4.68
C ALA A 25 8.26 2.77 5.81
N ILE A 26 7.35 2.29 6.64
CA ILE A 26 6.75 3.04 7.74
C ILE A 26 7.05 2.29 9.04
N GLY A 27 7.51 3.01 10.06
CA GLY A 27 7.79 2.45 11.38
C GLY A 27 6.54 2.39 12.27
N PRO A 28 6.71 2.33 13.61
CA PRO A 28 5.60 2.27 14.56
C PRO A 28 4.86 3.61 14.75
N GLU A 29 5.26 4.67 14.04
CA GLU A 29 4.64 5.98 14.11
C GLU A 29 3.33 6.08 13.32
N THR A 30 2.48 7.03 13.72
CA THR A 30 1.31 7.41 12.92
C THR A 30 1.73 8.30 11.76
N VAL A 31 1.51 7.83 10.53
CA VAL A 31 1.78 8.59 9.31
C VAL A 31 0.47 9.12 8.70
N ALA A 32 0.49 10.37 8.25
CA ALA A 32 -0.61 10.98 7.51
C ALA A 32 -0.34 10.95 5.99
N VAL A 33 -1.33 10.48 5.21
CA VAL A 33 -1.30 10.59 3.75
C VAL A 33 -2.05 11.86 3.34
N VAL A 34 -1.34 12.81 2.75
CA VAL A 34 -1.87 14.13 2.38
C VAL A 34 -1.75 14.39 0.88
N GLY A 35 -2.61 15.26 0.34
CA GLY A 35 -2.65 15.58 -1.09
C GLY A 35 -4.02 16.08 -1.55
N PRO A 36 -4.14 16.67 -2.76
CA PRO A 36 -5.39 17.21 -3.28
C PRO A 36 -6.46 16.13 -3.52
N ASN A 37 -7.69 16.56 -3.79
CA ASN A 37 -8.76 15.66 -4.21
C ASN A 37 -8.37 14.96 -5.52
N GLY A 38 -8.62 13.65 -5.62
CA GLY A 38 -8.21 12.84 -6.76
C GLY A 38 -6.77 12.32 -6.72
N ALA A 39 -5.92 12.75 -5.77
CA ALA A 39 -4.52 12.29 -5.68
C ALA A 39 -4.32 10.81 -5.28
N GLY A 40 -5.40 10.02 -5.15
CA GLY A 40 -5.28 8.60 -4.85
C GLY A 40 -5.21 8.20 -3.37
N LYS A 41 -5.37 9.13 -2.42
CA LYS A 41 -5.25 8.83 -0.97
C LYS A 41 -6.16 7.67 -0.51
N SER A 42 -7.45 7.73 -0.82
CA SER A 42 -8.40 6.67 -0.46
C SER A 42 -8.10 5.37 -1.21
N THR A 43 -7.64 5.45 -2.46
CA THR A 43 -7.21 4.28 -3.25
C THR A 43 -5.99 3.61 -2.62
N LEU A 44 -4.98 4.39 -2.20
CA LEU A 44 -3.81 3.90 -1.47
C LEU A 44 -4.23 3.14 -0.19
N LEU A 45 -5.10 3.75 0.62
CA LEU A 45 -5.57 3.10 1.86
C LEU A 45 -6.36 1.81 1.57
N ARG A 46 -7.16 1.78 0.50
CA ARG A 46 -7.86 0.55 0.08
C ARG A 46 -6.91 -0.51 -0.46
N CYS A 47 -5.88 -0.14 -1.23
CA CYS A 47 -4.83 -1.07 -1.65
C CYS A 47 -4.11 -1.67 -0.43
N ILE A 48 -3.75 -0.83 0.55
CA ILE A 48 -3.13 -1.29 1.80
C ILE A 48 -4.08 -2.20 2.58
N ALA A 49 -5.38 -1.92 2.61
CA ALA A 49 -6.37 -2.77 3.26
C ALA A 49 -6.73 -4.05 2.47
N GLY A 50 -6.18 -4.25 1.27
CA GLY A 50 -6.49 -5.38 0.40
C GLY A 50 -7.88 -5.36 -0.23
N LEU A 51 -8.43 -4.15 -0.42
CA LEU A 51 -9.76 -3.92 -1.00
C LEU A 51 -9.72 -3.53 -2.49
N GLU A 52 -8.53 -3.36 -3.07
CA GLU A 52 -8.33 -3.11 -4.51
C GLU A 52 -7.59 -4.31 -5.12
N PRO A 53 -8.31 -5.30 -5.70
CA PRO A 53 -7.70 -6.52 -6.23
C PRO A 53 -6.81 -6.29 -7.46
N GLU A 54 -7.00 -5.18 -8.17
CA GLU A 54 -6.18 -4.79 -9.32
C GLU A 54 -4.80 -4.22 -8.90
N ALA A 55 -4.61 -3.93 -7.61
CA ALA A 55 -3.32 -3.50 -7.09
C ALA A 55 -2.27 -4.61 -7.26
N ARG A 56 -1.10 -4.23 -7.75
CA ARG A 56 0.06 -5.09 -8.00
C ARG A 56 1.17 -4.75 -7.02
N GLY A 57 2.10 -5.68 -6.86
CA GLY A 57 3.23 -5.52 -5.96
C GLY A 57 3.00 -6.22 -4.61
N GLN A 58 3.66 -5.72 -3.57
CA GLN A 58 3.71 -6.39 -2.28
C GLN A 58 3.66 -5.40 -1.11
N ILE A 59 2.97 -5.83 -0.06
CA ILE A 59 3.00 -5.19 1.25
C ILE A 59 3.54 -6.21 2.25
N VAL A 60 4.55 -5.81 3.02
CA VAL A 60 5.16 -6.62 4.07
C VAL A 60 4.94 -5.95 5.40
N PHE A 61 4.39 -6.69 6.35
CA PHE A 61 4.22 -6.27 7.72
C PHE A 61 5.07 -7.16 8.62
N ASP A 62 6.06 -6.58 9.30
CA ASP A 62 6.99 -7.30 10.19
C ASP A 62 7.67 -8.50 9.53
N GLY A 63 8.14 -8.31 8.30
CA GLY A 63 8.78 -9.35 7.49
C GLY A 63 7.81 -10.41 6.94
N ARG A 64 6.51 -10.29 7.22
CA ARG A 64 5.47 -11.21 6.72
C ARG A 64 4.69 -10.56 5.58
N PRO A 65 4.39 -11.30 4.50
CA PRO A 65 3.50 -10.78 3.47
C PRO A 65 2.12 -10.46 4.05
N TRP A 66 1.72 -9.20 3.93
CA TRP A 66 0.36 -8.75 4.22
C TRP A 66 -0.52 -8.85 2.97
N LEU A 67 -0.01 -8.36 1.84
CA LEU A 67 -0.68 -8.43 0.54
C LEU A 67 0.32 -8.79 -0.55
N ARG A 68 -0.05 -9.71 -1.45
CA ARG A 68 0.63 -9.99 -2.71
C ARG A 68 -0.35 -9.73 -3.84
N GLY A 69 -0.20 -8.61 -4.53
CA GLY A 69 -1.00 -8.27 -5.70
C GLY A 69 -0.53 -9.05 -6.91
N GLY A 70 -1.45 -9.69 -7.64
CA GLY A 70 -1.15 -10.34 -8.92
C GLY A 70 -1.01 -11.86 -8.92
N VAL A 71 -1.89 -12.60 -8.24
CA VAL A 71 -2.20 -13.99 -8.65
C VAL A 71 -3.65 -14.04 -9.08
N SER A 72 -3.89 -13.76 -10.36
CA SER A 72 -5.02 -14.36 -11.05
C SER A 72 -4.78 -15.87 -11.01
N VAL A 73 -5.61 -16.59 -10.25
CA VAL A 73 -5.79 -18.04 -10.42
C VAL A 73 -6.39 -18.33 -11.78
#